data_AF-A0A959Y8P3-F1
#
_entry.id   AF-A0A959Y8P3-F1
#
_cell.length_a   1.000
_cell.length_b   1.000
_cell.length_c   1.000
_cell.angle_alpha   90.00
_cell.angle_beta   90.00
_cell.angle_gamma   90.00
#
_symmetry.space_group_name_H-M   'P 1'
#
loop_
_entity.id
_entity.type
_entity.pdbx_description
1 polymer ?
#
loop_
_entity_poly.entity_id
_entity_poly.type
_entity_poly.pdbx_seq_one_letter_code
_entity_poly.pdbx_strand_id
1 'polypeptide(L)'
;MKRSHGLLLVAGLLLLAGWRVHPWLAVNAPTDARVLAVEGWLPTDRMPEVVTLARERGAERIYVTGTERVFAYYIWPGERLE
;
A
#
# COMPACT_ATOMS: atom_id res chain seq x y z
N MET A 1 -22.82 -28.22 -23.19
CA MET A 1 -22.02 -28.27 -21.94
C MET A 1 -20.49 -28.21 -22.10
N LYS A 2 -19.87 -28.46 -23.27
CA LYS A 2 -18.39 -28.45 -23.40
C LYS A 2 -17.74 -27.06 -23.48
N ARG A 3 -18.47 -26.02 -23.91
CA ARG A 3 -17.95 -24.65 -24.11
C ARG A 3 -17.69 -23.87 -22.81
N SER A 4 -18.43 -24.16 -21.73
CA SER A 4 -18.31 -23.45 -20.45
C SER A 4 -16.99 -23.75 -19.72
N HIS A 5 -16.49 -24.98 -19.82
CA HIS A 5 -15.25 -25.40 -19.16
C HIS A 5 -14.01 -24.71 -19.76
N GLY A 6 -13.99 -24.53 -21.08
CA GLY A 6 -12.93 -23.77 -21.75
C GLY A 6 -12.93 -22.29 -21.35
N LEU A 7 -14.12 -21.69 -21.21
CA LEU A 7 -14.25 -20.30 -20.77
C LEU A 7 -13.76 -20.10 -19.33
N LEU A 8 -14.10 -21.03 -18.43
CA LEU A 8 -13.66 -21.01 -17.03
C LEU A 8 -12.14 -21.18 -16.90
N LEU A 9 -11.53 -22.04 -17.71
CA LEU A 9 -10.08 -22.20 -17.77
C LEU A 9 -9.37 -20.92 -18.23
N VAL A 10 -9.88 -20.27 -19.27
CA VAL A 10 -9.32 -19.00 -19.76
C VAL A 10 -9.48 -17.90 -18.71
N ALA A 11 -10.65 -17.79 -18.08
CA ALA A 11 -10.86 -16.81 -17.00
C ALA A 11 -9.93 -17.07 -15.80
N GLY A 12 -9.74 -18.32 -15.40
CA GLY A 12 -8.82 -18.69 -14.32
C GLY A 12 -7.36 -18.35 -14.64
N LEU A 13 -6.92 -18.60 -15.88
CA LEU A 13 -5.57 -18.24 -16.34
C LEU A 13 -5.36 -16.72 -16.35
N LEU A 14 -6.36 -15.95 -16.79
CA LEU A 14 -6.30 -14.49 -16.79
C LEU A 14 -6.25 -13.92 -15.37
N LEU A 15 -7.00 -14.51 -14.43
CA LEU A 15 -6.94 -14.12 -13.02
C LEU A 15 -5.58 -14.43 -12.39
N LEU A 16 -5.02 -15.61 -12.65
CA LEU A 16 -3.69 -15.99 -12.17
C LEU A 16 -2.59 -15.10 -12.76
N ALA A 17 -2.70 -14.77 -14.05
CA ALA A 17 -1.78 -13.85 -14.71
C ALA A 17 -1.90 -12.43 -14.13
N GLY A 18 -3.13 -11.92 -13.97
CA GLY A 18 -3.40 -10.61 -13.39
C GLY A 18 -2.99 -10.49 -11.92
N TRP A 19 -3.07 -11.57 -11.15
CA TRP A 19 -2.65 -11.55 -9.75
C TRP A 19 -1.16 -11.21 -9.57
N ARG A 20 -0.30 -11.56 -10.54
CA ARG A 20 1.13 -11.17 -10.49
C ARG A 20 1.41 -9.74 -10.95
N VAL A 21 0.42 -9.04 -11.50
CA VAL A 21 0.57 -7.66 -12.02
C VAL A 21 0.37 -6.61 -10.93
N HIS A 22 -0.25 -6.97 -9.78
CA HIS A 22 -0.49 -6.02 -8.69
C HIS A 22 0.76 -5.26 -8.20
N PRO A 23 1.98 -5.83 -8.10
CA PRO A 23 3.16 -5.08 -7.66
C PRO A 23 3.65 -4.10 -8.72
N TRP A 24 3.40 -4.39 -10.00
CA TRP A 24 3.75 -3.51 -11.12
C TRP A 24 2.80 -2.30 -11.20
N LEU A 25 1.54 -2.48 -10.76
CA LEU A 25 0.56 -1.40 -10.66
C LEU A 25 0.73 -0.54 -9.40
N ALA A 26 1.54 -0.99 -8.44
CA ALA A 26 1.81 -0.22 -7.23
C ALA A 26 2.69 0.99 -7.58
N VAL A 27 2.18 2.19 -7.31
CA VAL A 27 2.91 3.45 -7.50
C VAL A 27 3.99 3.55 -6.42
N ASN A 28 5.20 3.10 -6.74
CA ASN A 28 6.35 3.06 -5.83
C ASN A 28 7.45 4.07 -6.23
N ALA A 29 7.17 4.94 -7.20
CA ALA A 29 8.11 5.97 -7.60
C ALA A 29 8.39 6.90 -6.40
N PRO A 30 9.66 7.22 -6.10
CA PRO A 30 9.98 8.15 -5.04
C PRO A 30 9.38 9.52 -5.32
N THR A 31 9.01 10.20 -4.24
CA THR A 31 8.62 11.62 -4.25
C THR A 31 9.67 12.41 -3.47
N ASP A 32 9.79 13.71 -3.72
CA ASP A 32 10.66 14.61 -2.94
C ASP A 32 10.06 14.98 -1.56
N ALA A 33 9.27 14.07 -0.98
CA ALA A 33 8.62 14.28 0.29
C ALA A 33 9.65 14.27 1.43
N ARG A 34 9.59 15.30 2.29
CA ARG A 34 10.44 15.40 3.49
C ARG A 34 9.96 14.49 4.64
N VAL A 35 8.85 13.80 4.45
CA VAL A 35 8.15 13.03 5.48
C VAL A 35 7.71 11.68 4.90
N LEU A 36 7.93 10.61 5.66
CA LEU A 36 7.44 9.27 5.36
C LEU A 36 6.29 8.92 6.32
N ALA A 37 5.10 8.64 5.79
CA ALA A 37 3.99 8.08 6.55
C ALA A 37 4.01 6.55 6.44
N VAL A 38 3.85 5.86 7.55
CA VAL A 38 3.93 4.40 7.67
C VAL A 38 2.68 3.92 8.36
N GLU A 39 1.96 2.99 7.75
CA GLU A 39 0.80 2.36 8.39
C GLU A 39 1.22 1.64 9.69
N GLY A 40 0.54 1.89 10.80
CA GLY A 40 0.91 1.30 12.10
C GLY A 40 0.37 -0.10 12.34
N TRP A 41 -0.23 -0.74 11.32
CA TRP A 41 -0.33 -2.19 11.29
C TRP A 41 0.96 -2.86 10.79
N LEU A 42 1.96 -2.09 10.31
CA LEU A 42 3.24 -2.63 9.89
C LEU A 42 3.95 -3.31 11.07
N PRO A 43 4.38 -4.57 10.92
CA PRO A 43 5.11 -5.28 11.97
C PRO A 43 6.39 -4.55 12.41
N THR A 44 6.64 -4.50 13.73
CA THR A 44 7.77 -3.76 14.31
C THR A 44 9.13 -4.24 13.81
N ASP A 45 9.26 -5.54 13.48
CA ASP A 45 10.47 -6.14 12.91
C ASP A 45 10.80 -5.62 11.49
N ARG A 46 9.85 -4.99 10.81
CA ARG A 46 10.04 -4.34 9.50
C ARG A 46 10.44 -2.87 9.61
N MET A 47 10.37 -2.26 10.79
CA MET A 47 10.76 -0.85 10.98
C MET A 47 12.21 -0.54 10.60
N PRO A 48 13.21 -1.44 10.75
CA PRO A 48 14.55 -1.20 10.23
C PRO A 48 14.58 -0.97 8.71
N GLU A 49 13.77 -1.70 7.93
CA GLU A 49 13.66 -1.52 6.48
C GLU A 49 13.05 -0.16 6.12
N VAL A 50 12.03 0.26 6.88
CA VAL A 50 11.40 1.59 6.75
C VAL A 50 12.41 2.71 7.01
N VAL A 51 13.23 2.58 8.05
CA VAL A 51 14.26 3.58 8.37
C VAL A 51 15.31 3.67 7.27
N THR A 52 15.74 2.55 6.71
CA THR A 52 16.65 2.53 5.55
C THR A 52 16.02 3.25 4.36
N LEU A 53 14.76 2.92 4.01
CA LEU A 53 14.04 3.58 2.93
C LEU A 53 13.90 5.09 3.16
N ALA A 54 13.56 5.52 4.38
CA ALA A 54 13.44 6.93 4.72
C ALA A 54 14.75 7.70 4.45
N ARG A 55 15.89 7.11 4.83
CA ARG A 55 17.22 7.71 4.61
C ARG A 55 17.58 7.79 3.13
N GLU A 56 17.37 6.71 2.39
CA GLU A 56 17.65 6.65 0.95
C GLU A 56 16.79 7.65 0.15
N ARG A 57 15.59 7.96 0.64
CA ARG A 57 14.67 8.91 0.02
C ARG A 57 14.78 10.33 0.55
N GLY A 58 15.68 10.60 1.50
CA GLY A 58 15.87 11.94 2.07
C GLY A 58 14.72 12.42 2.97
N ALA A 59 13.91 11.50 3.50
CA ALA A 59 12.87 11.86 4.46
C ALA A 59 13.50 12.23 5.82
N GLU A 60 13.06 13.36 6.37
CA GLU A 60 13.55 13.91 7.64
C GLU A 60 12.80 13.35 8.84
N ARG A 61 11.56 12.88 8.64
CA ARG A 61 10.66 12.41 9.69
C ARG A 61 9.84 11.21 9.23
N ILE A 62 9.58 10.30 10.15
CA ILE A 62 8.68 9.15 9.97
C ILE A 62 7.48 9.35 10.90
N TYR A 63 6.27 9.30 10.35
CA TYR A 63 5.03 9.26 11.12
C TYR A 63 4.37 7.90 10.97
N VAL A 64 3.99 7.29 12.09
CA VAL A 64 3.21 6.06 12.07
C VAL A 64 1.73 6.44 12.14
N THR A 65 0.96 6.04 11.12
CA THR A 65 -0.44 6.40 10.91
C THR A 65 -1.32 5.17 11.00
N GLY A 66 -2.45 5.25 11.69
CA GLY A 66 -3.25 4.07 11.99
C GLY A 66 -2.57 3.26 13.09
N THR A 67 -3.30 2.91 14.13
CA THR A 67 -2.84 2.03 15.22
C THR A 67 -3.81 0.85 15.24
N GLU A 68 -3.49 -0.24 15.95
CA GLU A 68 -4.51 -1.24 16.33
C GLU A 68 -5.76 -0.61 17.01
N ARG A 69 -5.69 0.68 17.41
CA ARG A 69 -6.82 1.45 17.92
C ARG A 69 -7.59 2.15 16.81
N VAL A 70 -8.87 1.80 16.73
CA VAL A 70 -9.93 2.41 15.89
C VAL A 70 -10.20 3.85 16.34
N PHE A 71 -9.30 4.77 16.03
CA PHE A 71 -9.59 6.20 15.99
C PHE A 71 -9.29 6.73 14.59
N ALA A 72 -9.87 6.08 13.58
CA ALA A 72 -9.94 6.65 12.25
C ALA A 72 -10.91 7.85 12.31
N TYR A 73 -10.36 9.05 12.37
CA TYR A 73 -11.10 10.27 12.07
C TYR A 73 -11.14 10.41 10.54
N TYR A 74 -12.34 10.30 9.97
CA TYR A 74 -12.56 10.63 8.56
C TYR A 74 -12.67 12.15 8.44
N ILE A 75 -11.79 12.76 7.65
CA ILE A 75 -11.90 14.18 7.28
C ILE A 75 -12.85 14.28 6.10
N TRP A 76 -13.93 15.03 6.26
CA TRP A 76 -14.89 15.29 5.19
C TRP A 76 -14.48 16.51 4.35
N PRO A 77 -14.92 16.59 3.07
CA PRO A 77 -14.68 17.78 2.26
C PRO A 77 -15.21 19.05 2.97
N GLY A 78 -14.29 19.94 3.35
CA GLY A 78 -14.60 21.18 4.09
C GLY A 78 -14.08 21.24 5.52
N GLU A 79 -13.67 20.11 6.11
CA GLU A 79 -13.06 20.09 7.44
C GLU A 79 -11.57 20.50 7.39
N ARG A 80 -11.12 21.19 8.44
CA ARG A 80 -9.72 21.59 8.64
C ARG A 80 -9.28 21.11 10.02
N LEU A 81 -8.06 20.57 10.10
CA LEU A 81 -7.38 20.36 11.36
C LEU A 81 -6.70 21.67 11.73
N GLU A 82 -7.15 22.29 12.83
CA GLU A 82 -6.47 23.44 13.45
C GLU A 82 -5.28 22.99 14.31
#